data_AF-A0A6P6S3J1-F1
#
_entry.id   AF-A0A6P6S3J1-F1
#
_cell.length_a   1.000
_cell.length_b   1.000
_cell.length_c   1.000
_cell.angle_alpha   90.00
_cell.angle_beta   90.00
_cell.angle_gamma   90.00
#
_symmetry.space_group_name_H-M   'P 1'
#
loop_
_entity.id
_entity.type
_entity.pdbx_description
1 polymer ?
#
loop_
_entity_poly.entity_id
_entity_poly.type
_entity_poly.pdbx_seq_one_letter_code
_entity_poly.pdbx_strand_id
1 'polypeptide(L)'
;MVQTFLPQSTDCQELSPRLQAEASLIEKINSLKQQNEKRRLEAEKLKQRAHLVSLETHVLQKVLLSILQEKRPCGDQPHKQHGQGDSGLPHSRLGERCSVVATTGLSLERRHNMVASAVAASAAEIANIKAELSRAKRLLKETLKSGDLQAAEVRRDALEFRRDVIVGAEDPLSGLTLGEALLRWLEMRIRKRDAQEEKLKAKLRAAKQSALKQAAAAKRPGSGANDLQYIDMHQLEIENEQFAGKVEASKTDVAIKKRKCASILQAQTVLKEQLARSLAEGANLAAGLTSRRAALERTKREAEQISKETDAVKNENKRLLVQSRNSNHIPQVMDLVRQKAALLEKSRQLQSWRRKVEVVELEARTVREDLKIQASRRAAAGGISS
;
A
#
# COMPACT_ATOMS: atom_id res chain seq x y z
N MET A 1 -114.19 24.02 37.31
CA MET A 1 -113.05 24.34 38.20
C MET A 1 -111.83 23.63 37.63
N VAL A 2 -110.75 24.25 37.16
CA VAL A 2 -110.30 25.65 37.05
C VAL A 2 -109.42 25.72 35.79
N GLN A 3 -109.67 26.72 34.96
CA GLN A 3 -108.84 27.17 33.84
C GLN A 3 -107.69 28.03 34.42
N THR A 4 -106.43 27.72 34.15
CA THR A 4 -105.31 28.63 34.45
C THR A 4 -104.67 29.12 33.17
N PHE A 5 -104.85 30.43 32.98
CA PHE A 5 -104.30 31.32 31.98
C PHE A 5 -102.77 31.45 32.08
N LEU A 6 -102.12 31.50 30.91
CA LEU A 6 -100.83 32.15 30.70
C LEU A 6 -101.01 33.68 30.64
N PRO A 7 -100.03 34.47 31.08
CA PRO A 7 -99.84 35.81 30.57
C PRO A 7 -98.56 35.91 29.72
N GLN A 8 -98.73 36.49 28.54
CA GLN A 8 -97.67 37.09 27.74
C GLN A 8 -97.29 38.45 28.33
N SER A 9 -96.01 38.80 28.28
CA SER A 9 -95.55 40.19 28.32
C SER A 9 -94.49 40.37 27.25
N THR A 10 -94.87 41.08 26.19
CA THR A 10 -93.97 41.80 25.30
C THR A 10 -93.64 43.15 25.94
N ASP A 11 -92.40 43.63 25.82
CA ASP A 11 -92.13 44.89 25.10
C ASP A 11 -90.66 45.36 25.24
N CYS A 12 -90.08 45.60 24.06
CA CYS A 12 -89.19 46.69 23.65
C CYS A 12 -87.87 46.98 24.38
N GLN A 13 -86.75 46.95 23.62
CA GLN A 13 -85.82 48.09 23.52
C GLN A 13 -84.93 48.02 22.27
N GLU A 14 -84.80 49.17 21.61
CA GLU A 14 -84.14 49.44 20.32
C GLU A 14 -82.62 49.23 20.37
N LEU A 15 -82.08 48.46 19.41
CA LEU A 15 -80.63 48.19 19.31
C LEU A 15 -79.91 49.29 18.50
N SER A 16 -78.96 49.97 19.18
CA SER A 16 -78.12 51.07 18.69
C SER A 16 -77.33 50.76 17.41
N PRO A 17 -77.16 51.70 16.45
CA PRO A 17 -76.48 51.46 15.16
C PRO A 17 -75.01 51.03 15.28
N ARG A 18 -74.34 51.32 16.40
CA ARG A 18 -72.99 50.80 16.70
C ARG A 18 -72.98 49.29 16.96
N LEU A 19 -73.98 48.76 17.67
CA LEU A 19 -74.12 47.32 17.91
C LEU A 19 -74.41 46.58 16.59
N GLN A 20 -75.13 47.20 15.66
CA GLN A 20 -75.35 46.64 14.32
C GLN A 20 -74.06 46.61 13.48
N ALA A 21 -73.23 47.65 13.57
CA ALA A 21 -71.92 47.68 12.92
C ALA A 21 -70.94 46.66 13.52
N GLU A 22 -70.92 46.50 14.84
CA GLU A 22 -70.13 45.48 15.54
C GLU A 22 -70.60 44.06 15.18
N ALA A 23 -71.92 43.82 15.15
CA ALA A 23 -72.48 42.55 14.69
C ALA A 23 -72.08 42.23 13.24
N SER A 24 -72.13 43.23 12.34
CA SER A 24 -71.70 43.08 10.94
C SER A 24 -70.20 42.77 10.82
N LEU A 25 -69.36 43.41 11.65
CA LEU A 25 -67.92 43.11 11.70
C LEU A 25 -67.64 41.71 12.25
N ILE A 26 -68.37 41.27 13.27
CA ILE A 26 -68.27 39.92 13.84
C ILE A 26 -68.67 38.88 12.79
N GLU A 27 -69.76 39.10 12.05
CA GLU A 27 -70.15 38.24 10.94
C GLU A 27 -69.08 38.19 9.85
N LYS A 28 -68.48 39.34 9.51
CA LYS A 28 -67.40 39.41 8.52
C LYS A 28 -66.14 38.67 9.00
N ILE A 29 -65.77 38.80 10.26
CA ILE A 29 -64.65 38.07 10.88
C ILE A 29 -64.92 36.57 10.88
N ASN A 30 -66.15 36.14 11.22
CA ASN A 30 -66.53 34.73 11.20
C ASN A 30 -66.52 34.16 9.78
N SER A 31 -67.01 34.91 8.79
CA SER A 31 -66.92 34.56 7.37
C SER A 31 -65.47 34.42 6.90
N LEU A 32 -64.60 35.36 7.26
CA LEU A 32 -63.16 35.30 6.95
C LEU A 32 -62.46 34.12 7.62
N LYS A 33 -62.81 33.79 8.88
CA LYS A 33 -62.30 32.60 9.57
C LYS A 33 -62.69 31.32 8.84
N GLN A 34 -63.96 31.18 8.47
CA GLN A 34 -64.44 30.02 7.69
C GLN A 34 -63.74 29.94 6.32
N GLN A 35 -63.53 31.07 5.64
CA GLN A 35 -62.84 31.10 4.36
C GLN A 35 -61.36 30.71 4.49
N ASN A 36 -60.68 31.17 5.53
CA ASN A 36 -59.29 30.81 5.81
C ASN A 36 -59.15 29.33 6.18
N GLU A 37 -60.09 28.76 6.93
CA GLU A 37 -60.09 27.34 7.26
C GLU A 37 -60.29 26.47 6.01
N LYS A 38 -61.22 26.86 5.12
CA LYS A 38 -61.39 26.21 3.80
C LYS A 38 -60.10 26.27 2.97
N ARG A 39 -59.47 27.44 2.87
CA ARG A 39 -58.19 27.61 2.16
C ARG A 39 -57.06 26.78 2.77
N ARG A 40 -57.02 26.64 4.10
CA ARG A 40 -56.03 25.79 4.80
C ARG A 40 -56.20 24.32 4.41
N LEU A 41 -57.43 23.81 4.44
CA LEU A 41 -57.75 22.44 4.04
C LEU A 41 -57.44 22.19 2.55
N GLU A 42 -57.71 23.15 1.68
CA GLU A 42 -57.34 23.08 0.26
C GLU A 42 -55.82 23.03 0.06
N ALA A 43 -55.07 23.84 0.81
CA ALA A 43 -53.61 23.83 0.77
C ALA A 43 -53.02 22.50 1.25
N GLU A 44 -53.59 21.88 2.29
CA GLU A 44 -53.19 20.54 2.75
C GLU A 44 -53.47 19.46 1.69
N LYS A 45 -54.65 19.49 1.07
CA LYS A 45 -54.98 18.57 -0.04
C LYS A 45 -54.02 18.74 -1.21
N LEU A 46 -53.65 19.97 -1.56
CA LEU A 46 -52.66 20.25 -2.61
C LEU A 46 -51.27 19.72 -2.25
N LYS A 47 -50.82 19.88 -1.01
CA LYS A 47 -49.54 19.31 -0.54
C LYS A 47 -49.53 17.78 -0.64
N GLN A 48 -50.61 17.12 -0.22
CA GLN A 48 -50.75 15.67 -0.33
C GLN A 48 -50.71 15.21 -1.80
N ARG A 49 -51.45 15.89 -2.68
CA ARG A 49 -51.42 15.61 -4.14
C ARG A 49 -50.02 15.79 -4.73
N ALA A 50 -49.33 16.87 -4.40
CA ALA A 50 -47.96 17.12 -4.86
C ALA A 50 -47.00 16.02 -4.40
N HIS A 51 -47.14 15.55 -3.16
CA HIS A 51 -46.33 14.43 -2.64
C HIS A 51 -46.60 13.12 -3.38
N LEU A 52 -47.87 12.78 -3.64
CA LEU A 52 -48.23 11.59 -4.41
C LEU A 52 -47.68 11.63 -5.84
N VAL A 53 -47.78 12.79 -6.52
CA VAL A 53 -47.21 12.98 -7.85
C VAL A 53 -45.70 12.84 -7.83
N SER A 54 -45.02 13.37 -6.80
CA SER A 54 -43.57 13.18 -6.64
C SER A 54 -43.18 11.71 -6.51
N LEU A 55 -43.91 10.93 -5.69
CA LEU A 55 -43.71 9.48 -5.58
C LEU A 55 -43.96 8.75 -6.91
N GLU A 56 -45.04 9.09 -7.62
CA GLU A 56 -45.34 8.53 -8.94
C GLU A 56 -44.20 8.81 -9.93
N THR A 57 -43.72 10.05 -10.00
CA THR A 57 -42.59 10.41 -10.88
C THR A 57 -41.32 9.64 -10.53
N HIS A 58 -41.03 9.42 -9.24
CA HIS A 58 -39.87 8.66 -8.81
C HIS A 58 -39.96 7.17 -9.22
N VAL A 59 -41.13 6.54 -9.03
CA VAL A 59 -41.35 5.16 -9.44
C VAL A 59 -41.22 5.02 -10.96
N LEU A 60 -41.84 5.91 -11.72
CA LEU A 60 -41.76 5.91 -13.19
C LEU A 60 -40.32 6.12 -13.67
N GLN A 61 -39.56 7.01 -13.04
CA GLN A 61 -38.15 7.23 -13.35
C GLN A 61 -37.31 5.97 -13.09
N LYS A 62 -37.54 5.28 -11.97
CA LYS A 62 -36.85 4.03 -11.64
C LYS A 62 -37.17 2.93 -12.66
N VAL A 63 -38.44 2.79 -13.07
CA VAL A 63 -38.84 1.82 -14.09
C VAL A 63 -38.26 2.16 -15.46
N LEU A 64 -38.25 3.44 -15.85
CA LEU A 64 -37.62 3.88 -17.10
C LEU A 64 -36.12 3.54 -17.11
N LEU A 65 -35.41 3.76 -16.00
CA LEU A 65 -34.00 3.39 -15.86
C LEU A 65 -33.79 1.88 -16.00
N SER A 66 -34.66 1.05 -15.41
CA SER A 66 -34.60 -0.41 -15.59
C SER A 66 -34.81 -0.83 -17.05
N ILE A 67 -35.79 -0.25 -17.73
CA ILE A 67 -36.06 -0.53 -19.17
C ILE A 67 -34.90 -0.07 -20.06
N LEU A 68 -34.29 1.09 -19.75
CA LEU A 68 -33.13 1.59 -20.50
C LEU A 68 -31.86 0.79 -20.23
N GLN A 69 -31.72 0.19 -19.05
CA GLN A 69 -30.63 -0.73 -18.73
C GLN A 69 -30.79 -2.07 -19.45
N GLU A 70 -32.00 -2.57 -19.64
CA GLU A 70 -32.29 -3.76 -20.49
C GLU A 70 -32.05 -3.50 -21.99
N LYS A 71 -32.20 -2.26 -22.46
CA LYS A 71 -32.07 -1.90 -23.89
C LYS A 71 -30.66 -1.47 -24.34
N ARG A 72 -29.61 -1.59 -23.52
CA ARG A 72 -28.22 -1.48 -24.00
C ARG A 72 -27.71 -2.85 -24.47
N PRO A 73 -27.71 -3.16 -25.77
CA PRO A 73 -26.88 -4.23 -26.27
C PRO A 73 -25.41 -3.78 -26.10
N CYS A 74 -24.67 -4.46 -25.25
CA CYS A 74 -23.21 -4.43 -25.29
C CYS A 74 -22.77 -4.99 -26.65
N GLY A 75 -22.60 -4.10 -27.63
CA GLY A 75 -21.87 -4.41 -28.84
C GLY A 75 -20.38 -4.44 -28.54
N ASP A 76 -19.76 -5.60 -28.75
CA ASP A 76 -18.43 -5.74 -29.35
C ASP A 76 -18.14 -7.24 -29.58
N GLN A 77 -18.33 -7.70 -30.82
CA GLN A 77 -17.65 -8.89 -31.35
C GLN A 77 -17.14 -8.59 -32.77
N PRO A 78 -15.90 -9.00 -33.12
CA PRO A 78 -15.41 -8.92 -34.48
C PRO A 78 -15.89 -10.12 -35.32
N HIS A 79 -16.18 -9.82 -36.58
CA HIS A 79 -16.60 -10.73 -37.63
C HIS A 79 -15.70 -11.97 -37.80
N LYS A 80 -16.34 -13.13 -38.01
CA LYS A 80 -15.82 -14.19 -38.89
C LYS A 80 -16.89 -14.64 -39.88
N GLN A 81 -16.48 -14.70 -41.14
CA GLN A 81 -17.23 -15.08 -42.33
C GLN A 81 -17.49 -16.60 -42.36
N HIS A 82 -18.66 -17.00 -42.83
CA HIS A 82 -18.86 -18.18 -43.70
C HIS A 82 -20.18 -18.01 -44.49
N GLY A 83 -20.19 -18.49 -45.74
CA GLY A 83 -21.12 -18.03 -46.77
C GLY A 83 -22.23 -18.99 -47.23
N GLN A 84 -22.85 -18.53 -48.31
CA GLN A 84 -23.72 -19.18 -49.32
C GLN A 84 -25.21 -19.42 -49.00
N GLY A 85 -26.06 -18.89 -49.88
CA GLY A 85 -27.48 -19.17 -50.03
C GLY A 85 -28.24 -18.02 -50.70
N ASP A 86 -28.74 -18.25 -51.90
CA ASP A 86 -29.15 -17.29 -52.93
C ASP A 86 -30.67 -16.94 -52.93
N SER A 87 -30.98 -15.81 -53.59
CA SER A 87 -32.23 -15.41 -54.27
C SER A 87 -33.37 -14.69 -53.52
N GLY A 88 -33.68 -13.46 -53.99
CA GLY A 88 -35.00 -12.80 -53.86
C GLY A 88 -35.00 -11.30 -53.50
N LEU A 89 -34.88 -10.39 -54.48
CA LEU A 89 -35.24 -8.96 -54.38
C LEU A 89 -36.75 -8.76 -54.75
N PRO A 90 -37.43 -7.59 -54.56
CA PRO A 90 -36.92 -6.24 -54.21
C PRO A 90 -37.77 -5.37 -53.24
N HIS A 91 -37.23 -4.18 -52.96
CA HIS A 91 -37.87 -2.89 -52.67
C HIS A 91 -38.35 -2.49 -51.26
N SER A 92 -37.62 -1.47 -50.75
CA SER A 92 -38.12 -0.25 -50.11
C SER A 92 -39.11 -0.38 -48.95
N ARG A 93 -38.61 -0.06 -47.75
CA ARG A 93 -39.27 0.88 -46.84
C ARG A 93 -38.24 1.48 -45.88
N LEU A 94 -37.97 2.75 -46.14
CA LEU A 94 -37.89 3.85 -45.18
C LEU A 94 -37.28 3.50 -43.82
N GLY A 95 -36.10 4.08 -43.57
CA GLY A 95 -35.59 4.24 -42.23
C GLY A 95 -36.67 4.86 -41.34
N GLU A 96 -37.21 4.04 -40.43
CA GLU A 96 -37.85 4.51 -39.22
C GLU A 96 -36.77 5.18 -38.39
N ARG A 97 -36.57 6.47 -38.70
CA ARG A 97 -36.24 7.44 -37.67
C ARG A 97 -37.10 7.08 -36.46
N CYS A 98 -36.46 6.76 -35.34
CA CYS A 98 -37.10 6.75 -34.04
C CYS A 98 -37.91 8.04 -33.96
N SER A 99 -39.21 7.95 -34.21
CA SER A 99 -40.12 9.00 -33.84
C SER A 99 -39.93 9.11 -32.34
N VAL A 100 -39.63 10.33 -31.90
CA VAL A 100 -39.85 10.72 -30.51
C VAL A 100 -41.32 10.43 -30.28
N VAL A 101 -41.62 9.20 -29.84
CA VAL A 101 -42.96 8.76 -29.51
C VAL A 101 -43.38 9.68 -28.37
N ALA A 102 -44.22 10.61 -28.79
CA ALA A 102 -45.12 11.42 -28.01
C ALA A 102 -44.92 11.28 -26.50
N THR A 103 -44.37 12.35 -25.90
CA THR A 103 -44.50 12.68 -24.48
C THR A 103 -45.95 12.89 -24.03
N THR A 104 -46.95 12.52 -24.85
CA THR A 104 -48.34 12.36 -24.43
C THR A 104 -48.44 11.11 -23.56
N GLY A 105 -48.56 11.37 -22.26
CA GLY A 105 -48.67 10.45 -21.14
C GLY A 105 -49.08 9.02 -21.48
N LEU A 106 -48.28 8.07 -21.00
CA LEU A 106 -48.69 6.69 -20.76
C LEU A 106 -50.12 6.70 -20.17
N SER A 107 -51.02 5.90 -20.74
CA SER A 107 -52.41 5.80 -20.28
C SER A 107 -52.43 5.63 -18.76
N LEU A 108 -53.39 6.28 -18.08
CA LEU A 108 -53.48 6.25 -16.63
C LEU A 108 -53.52 4.80 -16.09
N GLU A 109 -54.16 3.90 -16.83
CA GLU A 109 -54.19 2.47 -16.60
C GLU A 109 -52.81 1.81 -16.70
N ARG A 110 -52.01 2.15 -17.73
CA ARG A 110 -50.64 1.63 -17.86
C ARG A 110 -49.73 2.11 -16.74
N ARG A 111 -49.86 3.38 -16.32
CA ARG A 111 -49.11 3.91 -15.17
C ARG A 111 -49.51 3.21 -13.87
N HIS A 112 -50.81 3.03 -13.65
CA HIS A 112 -51.31 2.29 -12.49
C HIS A 112 -50.77 0.86 -12.45
N ASN A 113 -50.81 0.15 -13.58
CA ASN A 113 -50.29 -1.22 -13.68
C ASN A 113 -48.77 -1.30 -13.42
N MET A 114 -48.00 -0.32 -13.90
CA MET A 114 -46.56 -0.25 -13.63
C MET A 114 -46.27 -0.01 -12.14
N VAL A 115 -47.00 0.91 -11.50
CA VAL A 115 -46.86 1.18 -10.06
C VAL A 115 -47.29 -0.05 -9.25
N ALA A 116 -48.41 -0.69 -9.60
CA ALA A 116 -48.90 -1.89 -8.93
C ALA A 116 -47.90 -3.05 -9.04
N SER A 117 -47.31 -3.26 -10.21
CA SER A 117 -46.26 -4.26 -10.43
C SER A 117 -45.00 -3.94 -9.62
N ALA A 118 -44.55 -2.69 -9.59
CA ALA A 118 -43.40 -2.27 -8.79
C ALA A 118 -43.63 -2.44 -7.28
N VAL A 119 -44.85 -2.16 -6.80
CA VAL A 119 -45.25 -2.38 -5.41
C VAL A 119 -45.29 -3.87 -5.09
N ALA A 120 -45.84 -4.71 -5.97
CA ALA A 120 -45.86 -6.16 -5.79
C ALA A 120 -44.45 -6.76 -5.76
N ALA A 121 -43.57 -6.32 -6.67
CA ALA A 121 -42.16 -6.72 -6.68
C ALA A 121 -41.45 -6.32 -5.37
N SER A 122 -41.64 -5.07 -4.93
CA SER A 122 -41.07 -4.59 -3.67
C SER A 122 -41.61 -5.37 -2.45
N ALA A 123 -42.90 -5.72 -2.45
CA ALA A 123 -43.50 -6.53 -1.39
C ALA A 123 -42.91 -7.95 -1.34
N ALA A 124 -42.67 -8.56 -2.52
CA ALA A 124 -42.03 -9.86 -2.63
C ALA A 124 -40.56 -9.81 -2.13
N GLU A 125 -39.81 -8.77 -2.49
CA GLU A 125 -38.45 -8.54 -1.99
C GLU A 125 -38.43 -8.40 -0.46
N ILE A 126 -39.34 -7.60 0.11
CA ILE A 126 -39.48 -7.43 1.56
C ILE A 126 -39.79 -8.78 2.23
N ALA A 127 -40.66 -9.60 1.64
CA ALA A 127 -40.98 -10.92 2.17
C ALA A 127 -39.77 -11.86 2.14
N ASN A 128 -39.00 -11.87 1.06
CA ASN A 128 -37.79 -12.67 0.95
C ASN A 128 -36.75 -12.24 2.00
N ILE A 129 -36.48 -10.93 2.12
CA ILE A 129 -35.54 -10.40 3.12
C ILE A 129 -35.98 -10.77 4.54
N LYS A 130 -37.29 -10.72 4.85
CA LYS A 130 -37.82 -11.14 6.15
C LYS A 130 -37.61 -12.65 6.41
N ALA A 131 -37.78 -13.48 5.38
CA ALA A 131 -37.53 -14.91 5.47
C ALA A 131 -36.03 -15.21 5.70
N GLU A 132 -35.14 -14.54 4.97
CA GLU A 132 -33.69 -14.62 5.13
C GLU A 132 -33.25 -14.17 6.53
N LEU A 133 -33.75 -13.02 7.01
CA LEU A 133 -33.47 -12.52 8.35
C LEU A 133 -33.93 -13.52 9.42
N SER A 134 -35.09 -14.15 9.23
CA SER A 134 -35.62 -15.15 10.15
C SER A 134 -34.74 -16.42 10.17
N ARG A 135 -34.25 -16.86 9.01
CA ARG A 135 -33.30 -17.98 8.89
C ARG A 135 -31.96 -17.63 9.56
N ALA A 136 -31.42 -16.45 9.28
CA ALA A 136 -30.18 -15.96 9.89
C ALA A 136 -30.31 -15.87 11.42
N LYS A 137 -31.43 -15.35 11.93
CA LYS A 137 -31.71 -15.29 13.38
C LYS A 137 -31.76 -16.68 14.01
N ARG A 138 -32.35 -17.67 13.33
CA ARG A 138 -32.36 -19.06 13.82
C ARG A 138 -30.96 -19.65 13.86
N LEU A 139 -30.18 -19.47 12.78
CA LEU A 139 -28.79 -19.92 12.70
C LEU A 139 -27.94 -19.30 13.82
N LEU A 140 -28.01 -17.98 14.01
CA LEU A 140 -27.27 -17.29 15.07
C LEU A 140 -27.62 -17.82 16.47
N LYS A 141 -28.90 -18.08 16.74
CA LYS A 141 -29.32 -18.69 18.02
C LYS A 141 -28.75 -20.09 18.20
N GLU A 142 -28.71 -20.89 17.14
CA GLU A 142 -28.15 -22.24 17.20
C GLU A 142 -26.63 -22.21 17.40
N THR A 143 -25.92 -21.33 16.69
CA THR A 143 -24.48 -21.13 16.85
C THR A 143 -24.14 -20.66 18.26
N LEU A 144 -24.93 -19.75 18.83
CA LEU A 144 -24.74 -19.27 20.20
C LEU A 144 -24.92 -20.39 21.22
N LYS A 145 -25.99 -21.19 21.10
CA LYS A 145 -26.19 -22.37 21.98
C LYS A 145 -25.06 -23.39 21.85
N SER A 146 -24.60 -23.66 20.62
CA SER A 146 -23.47 -24.55 20.37
C SER A 146 -22.19 -24.03 21.04
N GLY A 147 -21.93 -22.72 20.93
CA GLY A 147 -20.81 -22.06 21.59
C GLY A 147 -20.88 -22.15 23.11
N ASP A 148 -22.06 -21.93 23.70
CA ASP A 148 -22.27 -22.04 25.15
C ASP A 148 -22.04 -23.48 25.66
N LEU A 149 -22.53 -24.48 24.91
CA LEU A 149 -22.28 -25.89 25.20
C LEU A 149 -20.79 -26.22 25.14
N GLN A 150 -20.10 -25.80 24.08
CA GLN A 150 -18.66 -26.01 23.95
C GLN A 150 -17.86 -25.32 25.07
N ALA A 151 -18.24 -24.10 25.45
CA ALA A 151 -17.62 -23.39 26.56
C ALA A 151 -17.85 -24.13 27.89
N ALA A 152 -19.04 -24.65 28.14
CA ALA A 152 -19.34 -25.46 29.32
C ALA A 152 -18.53 -26.77 29.33
N GLU A 153 -18.39 -27.43 28.18
CA GLU A 153 -17.55 -28.64 28.04
C GLU A 153 -16.08 -28.35 28.36
N VAL A 154 -15.51 -27.27 27.82
CA VAL A 154 -14.12 -26.87 28.10
C VAL A 154 -13.92 -26.55 29.57
N ARG A 155 -14.86 -25.85 30.21
CA ARG A 155 -14.79 -25.56 31.66
C ARG A 155 -14.81 -26.84 32.48
N ARG A 156 -15.72 -27.77 32.16
CA ARG A 156 -15.78 -29.07 32.84
C ARG A 156 -14.48 -29.86 32.64
N ASP A 157 -13.97 -29.93 31.41
CA ASP A 157 -12.72 -30.62 31.11
C ASP A 157 -11.53 -30.00 31.85
N ALA A 158 -11.49 -28.67 32.01
CA ALA A 158 -10.45 -27.99 32.78
C ALA A 158 -10.53 -28.30 34.28
N LEU A 159 -11.74 -28.40 34.84
CA LEU A 159 -11.96 -28.79 36.23
C LEU A 159 -11.59 -30.26 36.46
N GLU A 160 -11.98 -31.16 35.56
CA GLU A 160 -11.61 -32.57 35.58
C GLU A 160 -10.08 -32.73 35.47
N PHE A 161 -9.43 -32.00 34.57
CA PHE A 161 -7.97 -32.00 34.44
C PHE A 161 -7.28 -31.52 35.73
N ARG A 162 -7.75 -30.42 36.32
CA ARG A 162 -7.18 -29.93 37.59
C ARG A 162 -7.37 -30.95 38.71
N ARG A 163 -8.53 -31.60 38.79
CA ARG A 163 -8.83 -32.60 39.82
C ARG A 163 -7.97 -33.85 39.64
N ASP A 164 -7.91 -34.40 38.43
CA ASP A 164 -7.35 -35.74 38.20
C ASP A 164 -5.85 -35.73 37.89
N VAL A 165 -5.35 -34.65 37.27
CA VAL A 165 -3.95 -34.55 36.86
C VAL A 165 -3.18 -33.65 37.81
N ILE A 166 -3.65 -32.43 38.06
CA ILE A 166 -2.90 -31.49 38.90
C ILE A 166 -2.96 -31.96 40.36
N VAL A 167 -4.13 -31.90 41.00
CA VAL A 167 -4.26 -32.19 42.44
C VAL A 167 -4.25 -33.69 42.75
N GLY A 168 -4.89 -34.50 41.90
CA GLY A 168 -5.09 -35.93 42.17
C GLY A 168 -3.88 -36.81 41.90
N ALA A 169 -2.87 -36.31 41.18
CA ALA A 169 -1.66 -37.04 40.84
C ALA A 169 -0.38 -36.28 41.20
N GLU A 170 -0.48 -35.34 42.14
CA GLU A 170 0.66 -34.74 42.82
C GLU A 170 1.30 -35.77 43.76
N ASP A 171 2.62 -35.94 43.65
CA ASP A 171 3.38 -36.75 44.61
C ASP A 171 3.42 -36.03 45.97
N PRO A 172 2.93 -36.64 47.07
CA PRO A 172 2.81 -35.98 48.37
C PRO A 172 4.15 -35.54 48.98
N LEU A 173 5.27 -36.11 48.52
CA LEU A 173 6.60 -35.77 49.03
C LEU A 173 7.28 -34.66 48.22
N SER A 174 7.19 -34.68 46.88
CA SER A 174 7.83 -33.68 46.01
C SER A 174 6.90 -32.52 45.61
N GLY A 175 5.58 -32.67 45.76
CA GLY A 175 4.59 -31.69 45.29
C GLY A 175 4.54 -31.55 43.77
N LEU A 176 5.19 -32.46 43.02
CA LEU A 176 5.24 -32.45 41.57
C LEU A 176 4.19 -33.41 41.00
N THR A 177 3.55 -33.00 39.91
CA THR A 177 2.59 -33.85 39.20
C THR A 177 3.30 -34.98 38.47
N LEU A 178 2.81 -36.21 38.67
CA LEU A 178 3.31 -37.39 37.96
C LEU A 178 3.01 -37.31 36.46
N GLY A 179 4.06 -37.34 35.63
CA GLY A 179 3.92 -37.28 34.17
C GLY A 179 3.07 -38.42 33.58
N GLU A 180 3.06 -39.59 34.22
CA GLU A 180 2.19 -40.71 33.81
C GLU A 180 0.70 -40.39 33.92
N ALA A 181 0.29 -39.60 34.91
CA ALA A 181 -1.11 -39.23 35.08
C ALA A 181 -1.57 -38.28 33.96
N LEU A 182 -0.70 -37.35 33.55
CA LEU A 182 -0.92 -36.52 32.36
C LEU A 182 -1.04 -37.38 31.09
N LEU A 183 -0.14 -38.34 30.91
CA LEU A 183 -0.17 -39.23 29.75
C LEU A 183 -1.46 -40.07 29.70
N ARG A 184 -1.84 -40.70 30.81
CA ARG A 184 -3.10 -41.46 30.95
C ARG A 184 -4.32 -40.59 30.65
N TRP A 185 -4.34 -39.35 31.15
CA TRP A 185 -5.43 -38.41 30.89
C TRP A 185 -5.54 -38.04 29.41
N LEU A 186 -4.41 -37.76 28.76
CA LEU A 186 -4.38 -37.45 27.32
C LEU A 186 -4.85 -38.62 26.47
N GLU A 187 -4.40 -39.85 26.78
CA GLU A 187 -4.86 -41.04 26.06
C GLU A 187 -6.37 -41.28 26.24
N MET A 188 -6.89 -41.15 27.47
CA MET A 188 -8.32 -41.27 27.73
C MET A 188 -9.12 -40.21 26.97
N ARG A 189 -8.59 -38.99 26.88
CA ARG A 189 -9.20 -37.90 26.12
C ARG A 189 -9.27 -38.21 24.62
N ILE A 190 -8.18 -38.73 24.05
CA ILE A 190 -8.12 -39.14 22.64
C ILE A 190 -9.18 -40.22 22.39
N ARG A 191 -9.22 -41.28 23.21
CA ARG A 191 -10.22 -42.36 23.09
C ARG A 191 -11.66 -41.83 23.18
N LYS A 192 -11.94 -40.88 24.08
CA LYS A 192 -13.27 -40.24 24.21
C LYS A 192 -13.64 -39.45 22.94
N ARG A 193 -12.68 -38.74 22.35
CA ARG A 193 -12.88 -38.00 21.09
C ARG A 193 -13.12 -38.94 19.92
N ASP A 194 -12.37 -40.03 19.80
CA ASP A 194 -12.57 -41.04 18.76
C ASP A 194 -13.96 -41.68 18.85
N ALA A 195 -14.40 -42.03 20.07
CA ALA A 195 -15.74 -42.58 20.29
C ALA A 195 -16.86 -41.58 19.92
N GLN A 196 -16.66 -40.29 20.20
CA GLN A 196 -17.59 -39.24 19.77
C GLN A 196 -17.60 -39.09 18.24
N GLU A 197 -16.44 -39.16 17.59
CA GLU A 197 -16.33 -39.07 16.14
C GLU A 197 -17.07 -40.22 15.46
N GLU A 198 -16.88 -41.46 15.90
CA GLU A 198 -17.60 -42.61 15.35
C GLU A 198 -19.11 -42.51 15.56
N LYS A 199 -19.55 -42.02 16.72
CA LYS A 199 -20.98 -41.75 16.98
C LYS A 199 -21.54 -40.70 16.00
N LEU A 200 -20.81 -39.63 15.72
CA LEU A 200 -21.23 -38.60 14.77
C LEU A 200 -21.23 -39.12 13.33
N LYS A 201 -20.24 -39.91 12.93
CA LYS A 201 -20.22 -40.59 11.63
C LYS A 201 -21.42 -41.52 11.45
N ALA A 202 -21.77 -42.30 12.47
CA ALA A 202 -22.95 -43.17 12.44
C ALA A 202 -24.25 -42.37 12.26
N LYS A 203 -24.43 -41.27 13.01
CA LYS A 203 -25.57 -40.36 12.85
C LYS A 203 -25.64 -39.74 11.46
N LEU A 204 -24.50 -39.32 10.91
CA LEU A 204 -24.42 -38.76 9.56
C LEU A 204 -24.86 -39.79 8.52
N ARG A 205 -24.41 -41.04 8.63
CA ARG A 205 -24.84 -42.14 7.74
C ARG A 205 -26.35 -42.36 7.83
N ALA A 206 -26.91 -42.42 9.03
CA ALA A 206 -28.35 -42.58 9.24
C ALA A 206 -29.18 -41.42 8.66
N ALA A 207 -28.75 -40.17 8.89
CA ALA A 207 -29.40 -38.99 8.35
C ALA A 207 -29.39 -38.97 6.82
N LYS A 208 -28.25 -39.31 6.20
CA LYS A 208 -28.15 -39.45 4.74
C LYS A 208 -29.10 -40.50 4.18
N GLN A 209 -29.18 -41.66 4.83
CA GLN A 209 -30.12 -42.71 4.41
C GLN A 209 -31.58 -42.27 4.54
N SER A 210 -31.94 -41.56 5.61
CA SER A 210 -33.30 -41.00 5.77
C SER A 210 -33.63 -39.97 4.70
N ALA A 211 -32.69 -39.07 4.38
CA ALA A 211 -32.87 -38.07 3.33
C ALA A 211 -33.06 -38.73 1.95
N LEU A 212 -32.27 -39.77 1.64
CA LEU A 212 -32.42 -40.56 0.41
C LEU A 212 -33.80 -41.23 0.32
N LYS A 213 -34.29 -41.81 1.43
CA LYS A 213 -35.63 -42.42 1.48
C LYS A 213 -36.74 -41.39 1.27
N GLN A 214 -36.65 -40.23 1.89
CA GLN A 214 -37.62 -39.14 1.72
C GLN A 214 -37.62 -38.59 0.29
N ALA A 215 -36.43 -38.42 -0.30
CA ALA A 215 -36.30 -38.03 -1.70
C ALA A 215 -36.90 -39.07 -2.66
N ALA A 216 -36.70 -40.37 -2.39
CA ALA A 216 -37.32 -41.44 -3.18
C ALA A 216 -38.85 -41.49 -3.02
N ALA A 217 -39.37 -41.20 -1.82
CA ALA A 217 -40.82 -41.12 -1.57
C ALA A 217 -41.46 -39.92 -2.28
N ALA A 218 -40.79 -38.78 -2.33
CA ALA A 218 -41.23 -37.59 -3.08
C ALA A 218 -41.22 -37.79 -4.61
N LYS A 219 -40.50 -38.80 -5.11
CA LYS A 219 -40.36 -39.10 -6.55
C LYS A 219 -41.43 -40.07 -7.08
N ARG A 220 -42.36 -40.58 -6.25
CA ARG A 220 -43.47 -41.43 -6.71
C ARG A 220 -44.60 -40.55 -7.28
N PRO A 221 -44.95 -40.67 -8.57
CA PRO A 221 -45.97 -39.82 -9.19
C PRO A 221 -47.39 -40.27 -8.81
N GLY A 222 -48.19 -39.33 -8.30
CA GLY A 222 -49.64 -39.46 -8.27
C GLY A 222 -50.22 -39.22 -9.67
N SER A 223 -51.31 -39.92 -10.01
CA SER A 223 -51.89 -40.06 -11.37
C SER A 223 -52.31 -38.78 -12.12
N GLY A 224 -52.10 -37.57 -11.59
CA GLY A 224 -52.26 -36.29 -12.30
C GLY A 224 -50.96 -35.72 -12.87
N ALA A 225 -49.86 -36.48 -12.81
CA ALA A 225 -48.50 -35.98 -12.99
C ALA A 225 -48.08 -35.68 -14.43
N ASN A 226 -48.62 -36.30 -15.48
CA ASN A 226 -47.94 -36.24 -16.79
C ASN A 226 -47.90 -34.85 -17.46
N ASP A 227 -48.96 -34.03 -17.34
CA ASP A 227 -48.96 -32.66 -17.89
C ASP A 227 -48.23 -31.66 -16.97
N LEU A 228 -48.38 -31.80 -15.65
CA LEU A 228 -47.65 -30.97 -14.68
C LEU A 228 -46.14 -31.26 -14.70
N GLN A 229 -45.76 -32.53 -14.94
CA GLN A 229 -44.39 -32.98 -15.06
C GLN A 229 -43.74 -32.53 -16.36
N TYR A 230 -44.51 -32.34 -17.45
CA TYR A 230 -44.00 -31.71 -18.67
C TYR A 230 -43.69 -30.23 -18.45
N ILE A 231 -44.59 -29.49 -17.79
CA ILE A 231 -44.39 -28.07 -17.45
C ILE A 231 -43.22 -27.90 -16.46
N ASP A 232 -43.14 -28.73 -15.43
CA ASP A 232 -42.04 -28.72 -14.46
C ASP A 232 -40.70 -29.10 -15.11
N MET A 233 -40.69 -30.04 -16.06
CA MET A 233 -39.48 -30.40 -16.80
C MET A 233 -39.00 -29.24 -17.68
N HIS A 234 -39.89 -28.62 -18.44
CA HIS A 234 -39.56 -27.43 -19.24
C HIS A 234 -39.07 -26.27 -18.38
N GLN A 235 -39.69 -26.06 -17.22
CA GLN A 235 -39.25 -25.05 -16.27
C GLN A 235 -37.84 -25.35 -15.75
N LEU A 236 -37.54 -26.62 -15.43
CA LEU A 236 -36.20 -27.05 -15.03
C LEU A 236 -35.17 -26.89 -16.15
N GLU A 237 -35.53 -27.17 -17.41
CA GLU A 237 -34.66 -26.95 -18.56
C GLU A 237 -34.31 -25.47 -18.74
N ILE A 238 -35.32 -24.59 -18.66
CA ILE A 238 -35.13 -23.13 -18.71
C ILE A 238 -34.26 -22.64 -17.56
N GLU A 239 -34.52 -23.08 -16.33
CA GLU A 239 -33.71 -22.71 -15.17
C GLU A 239 -32.27 -23.20 -15.31
N ASN A 240 -32.07 -24.41 -15.80
CA ASN A 240 -30.75 -24.99 -15.98
C ASN A 240 -29.97 -24.27 -17.10
N GLU A 241 -30.60 -23.89 -18.21
CA GLU A 241 -29.98 -23.03 -19.23
C GLU A 241 -29.62 -21.66 -18.66
N GLN A 242 -30.50 -21.04 -17.87
CA GLN A 242 -30.21 -19.77 -17.20
C GLN A 242 -29.05 -19.88 -16.22
N PHE A 243 -28.99 -20.96 -15.42
CA PHE A 243 -27.88 -21.20 -14.51
C PHE A 243 -26.59 -21.50 -15.26
N ALA A 244 -26.63 -22.28 -16.33
CA ALA A 244 -25.49 -22.53 -17.21
C ALA A 244 -24.95 -21.21 -17.78
N GLY A 245 -25.82 -20.33 -18.28
CA GLY A 245 -25.45 -19.00 -18.76
C GLY A 245 -24.80 -18.14 -17.67
N LYS A 246 -25.36 -18.12 -16.46
CA LYS A 246 -24.77 -17.41 -15.30
C LYS A 246 -23.41 -17.98 -14.90
N VAL A 247 -23.26 -19.31 -14.93
CA VAL A 247 -21.99 -19.98 -14.62
C VAL A 247 -20.94 -19.64 -15.67
N GLU A 248 -21.27 -19.64 -16.96
CA GLU A 248 -20.34 -19.26 -18.01
C GLU A 248 -19.96 -17.78 -17.94
N ALA A 249 -20.91 -16.88 -17.68
CA ALA A 249 -20.61 -15.46 -17.44
C ALA A 249 -19.70 -15.26 -16.22
N SER A 250 -19.95 -16.01 -15.13
CA SER A 250 -19.07 -15.96 -13.95
C SER A 250 -17.67 -16.51 -14.26
N LYS A 251 -17.55 -17.56 -15.09
CA LYS A 251 -16.25 -18.13 -15.49
C LYS A 251 -15.46 -17.15 -16.34
N THR A 252 -16.09 -16.46 -17.29
CA THR A 252 -15.42 -15.45 -18.13
C THR A 252 -14.96 -14.27 -17.28
N ASP A 253 -15.78 -13.79 -16.35
CA ASP A 253 -15.42 -12.75 -15.39
C ASP A 253 -14.21 -13.13 -14.52
N VAL A 254 -14.21 -14.37 -14.01
CA VAL A 254 -13.07 -14.90 -13.24
C VAL A 254 -11.82 -14.97 -14.10
N ALA A 255 -11.93 -15.39 -15.37
CA ALA A 255 -10.80 -15.44 -16.29
C ALA A 255 -10.23 -14.03 -16.57
N ILE A 256 -11.08 -13.02 -16.76
CA ILE A 256 -10.66 -11.63 -16.95
C ILE A 256 -9.95 -11.12 -15.69
N LYS A 257 -10.53 -11.35 -14.50
CA LYS A 257 -9.92 -10.95 -13.22
C LYS A 257 -8.57 -11.64 -13.00
N LYS A 258 -8.44 -12.93 -13.32
CA LYS A 258 -7.16 -13.66 -13.25
C LYS A 258 -6.10 -13.05 -14.15
N ARG A 259 -6.43 -12.71 -15.40
CA ARG A 259 -5.49 -12.04 -16.32
C ARG A 259 -5.03 -10.68 -15.80
N LYS A 260 -5.97 -9.86 -15.30
CA LYS A 260 -5.63 -8.56 -14.68
C LYS A 260 -4.71 -8.74 -13.46
N CYS A 261 -5.03 -9.70 -12.58
CA CYS A 261 -4.21 -10.00 -11.42
C CYS A 261 -2.79 -10.47 -11.82
N ALA A 262 -2.68 -11.33 -12.84
CA ALA A 262 -1.38 -11.78 -13.36
C ALA A 262 -0.54 -10.62 -13.92
N SER A 263 -1.17 -9.71 -14.69
CA SER A 263 -0.51 -8.51 -15.21
C SER A 263 -0.04 -7.58 -14.10
N ILE A 264 -0.87 -7.34 -13.07
CA ILE A 264 -0.51 -6.53 -11.90
C ILE A 264 0.66 -7.18 -11.14
N LEU A 265 0.65 -8.50 -10.96
CA LEU A 265 1.73 -9.23 -10.28
C LEU A 265 3.04 -9.14 -11.06
N GLN A 266 3.01 -9.25 -12.40
CA GLN A 266 4.19 -9.05 -13.23
C GLN A 266 4.75 -7.63 -13.09
N ALA A 267 3.90 -6.61 -13.16
CA ALA A 267 4.30 -5.22 -12.96
C ALA A 267 4.89 -5.00 -11.55
N GLN A 268 4.28 -5.62 -10.52
CA GLN A 268 4.78 -5.56 -9.15
C GLN A 268 6.18 -6.18 -9.01
N THR A 269 6.43 -7.32 -9.64
CA THR A 269 7.75 -7.97 -9.63
C THR A 269 8.81 -7.07 -10.26
N VAL A 270 8.51 -6.46 -11.41
CA VAL A 270 9.44 -5.51 -12.06
C VAL A 270 9.73 -4.32 -11.15
N LEU A 271 8.71 -3.74 -10.51
CA LEU A 271 8.90 -2.61 -9.59
C LEU A 271 9.74 -3.00 -8.36
N LYS A 272 9.57 -4.21 -7.83
CA LYS A 272 10.40 -4.72 -6.72
C LYS A 272 11.85 -4.86 -7.12
N GLU A 273 12.13 -5.38 -8.32
CA GLU A 273 13.50 -5.48 -8.84
C GLU A 273 14.13 -4.11 -9.06
N GLN A 274 13.39 -3.15 -9.63
CA GLN A 274 13.87 -1.78 -9.80
C GLN A 274 14.21 -1.12 -8.45
N LEU A 275 13.34 -1.28 -7.45
CA LEU A 275 13.58 -0.77 -6.10
C LEU A 275 14.83 -1.39 -5.49
N ALA A 276 15.00 -2.71 -5.61
CA ALA A 276 16.18 -3.41 -5.09
C ALA A 276 17.48 -2.92 -5.75
N ARG A 277 17.47 -2.68 -7.07
CA ARG A 277 18.60 -2.09 -7.80
C ARG A 277 18.92 -0.68 -7.30
N SER A 278 17.93 0.19 -7.18
CA SER A 278 18.13 1.57 -6.68
C SER A 278 18.64 1.60 -5.23
N LEU A 279 18.18 0.69 -4.37
CA LEU A 279 18.71 0.56 -3.01
C LEU A 279 20.17 0.10 -3.00
N ALA A 280 20.53 -0.88 -3.83
CA ALA A 280 21.91 -1.34 -3.96
C ALA A 280 22.83 -0.23 -4.51
N GLU A 281 22.37 0.51 -5.52
CA GLU A 281 23.08 1.70 -6.03
C GLU A 281 23.25 2.76 -4.94
N GLY A 282 22.19 3.06 -4.18
CA GLY A 282 22.26 3.98 -3.05
C GLY A 282 23.28 3.56 -1.99
N ALA A 283 23.34 2.27 -1.65
CA ALA A 283 24.33 1.73 -0.72
C ALA A 283 25.76 1.85 -1.27
N ASN A 284 25.97 1.53 -2.55
CA ASN A 284 27.27 1.67 -3.22
C ASN A 284 27.72 3.14 -3.26
N LEU A 285 26.82 4.07 -3.56
CA LEU A 285 27.10 5.51 -3.56
C LEU A 285 27.43 6.02 -2.15
N ALA A 286 26.71 5.56 -1.12
CA ALA A 286 26.99 5.91 0.26
C ALA A 286 28.39 5.40 0.68
N ALA A 287 28.73 4.15 0.37
CA ALA A 287 30.07 3.61 0.58
C ALA A 287 31.13 4.43 -0.17
N GLY A 288 30.88 4.76 -1.43
CA GLY A 288 31.76 5.63 -2.23
C GLY A 288 31.96 7.02 -1.61
N LEU A 289 30.90 7.65 -1.10
CA LEU A 289 30.98 8.95 -0.42
C LEU A 289 31.80 8.86 0.86
N THR A 290 31.63 7.81 1.68
CA THR A 290 32.42 7.64 2.90
C THR A 290 33.91 7.45 2.59
N SER A 291 34.25 6.64 1.59
CA SER A 291 35.63 6.44 1.13
C SER A 291 36.24 7.75 0.61
N ARG A 292 35.52 8.50 -0.23
CA ARG A 292 35.98 9.80 -0.74
C ARG A 292 36.16 10.84 0.36
N ARG A 293 35.26 10.90 1.34
CA ARG A 293 35.39 11.78 2.52
C ARG A 293 36.64 11.43 3.33
N ALA A 294 36.90 10.14 3.56
CA ALA A 294 38.10 9.70 4.26
C ALA A 294 39.39 10.05 3.49
N ALA A 295 39.39 9.88 2.15
CA ALA A 295 40.51 10.28 1.31
C ALA A 295 40.76 11.80 1.36
N LEU A 296 39.70 12.62 1.24
CA LEU A 296 39.78 14.07 1.36
C LEU A 296 40.37 14.51 2.70
N GLU A 297 39.94 13.90 3.81
CA GLU A 297 40.49 14.22 5.13
C GLU A 297 41.96 13.81 5.30
N ARG A 298 42.44 12.78 4.59
CA ARG A 298 43.88 12.45 4.57
C ARG A 298 44.66 13.51 3.79
N THR A 299 44.21 13.84 2.57
CA THR A 299 44.87 14.84 1.72
C THR A 299 44.89 16.22 2.37
N LYS A 300 43.84 16.62 3.10
CA LYS A 300 43.84 17.87 3.88
C LYS A 300 44.94 17.87 4.94
N ARG A 301 45.08 16.79 5.72
CA ARG A 301 46.14 16.68 6.74
C ARG A 301 47.54 16.70 6.12
N GLU A 302 47.73 16.01 5.01
CA GLU A 302 48.98 16.02 4.25
C GLU A 302 49.30 17.44 3.74
N ALA A 303 48.31 18.16 3.20
CA ALA A 303 48.48 19.54 2.75
C ALA A 303 48.84 20.49 3.90
N GLU A 304 48.20 20.36 5.06
CA GLU A 304 48.54 21.12 6.28
C GLU A 304 49.98 20.82 6.75
N GLN A 305 50.39 19.56 6.70
CA GLN A 305 51.74 19.15 7.09
C GLN A 305 52.79 19.73 6.13
N ILE A 306 52.58 19.59 4.82
CA ILE A 306 53.44 20.18 3.79
C ILE A 306 53.50 21.70 3.97
N SER A 307 52.39 22.38 4.26
CA SER A 307 52.40 23.83 4.53
C SER A 307 53.33 24.17 5.70
N LYS A 308 53.21 23.46 6.84
CA LYS A 308 54.08 23.67 8.00
C LYS A 308 55.56 23.42 7.68
N GLU A 309 55.86 22.36 6.94
CA GLU A 309 57.22 22.04 6.50
C GLU A 309 57.78 23.11 5.57
N THR A 310 56.99 23.59 4.60
CA THR A 310 57.42 24.67 3.71
C THR A 310 57.69 25.97 4.46
N ASP A 311 56.90 26.30 5.49
CA ASP A 311 57.12 27.49 6.30
C ASP A 311 58.34 27.34 7.22
N ALA A 312 58.57 26.14 7.78
CA ALA A 312 59.78 25.83 8.54
C ALA A 312 61.04 25.96 7.67
N VAL A 313 61.03 25.39 6.46
CA VAL A 313 62.13 25.50 5.49
C VAL A 313 62.34 26.96 5.07
N LYS A 314 61.27 27.73 4.80
CA LYS A 314 61.39 29.16 4.49
C LYS A 314 62.02 29.95 5.64
N ASN A 315 61.61 29.68 6.88
CA ASN A 315 62.15 30.37 8.06
C ASN A 315 63.61 29.99 8.32
N GLU A 316 63.96 28.72 8.15
CA GLU A 316 65.34 28.24 8.24
C GLU A 316 66.21 28.87 7.15
N ASN A 317 65.73 28.91 5.91
CA ASN A 317 66.44 29.55 4.80
C ASN A 317 66.64 31.06 5.05
N LYS A 318 65.62 31.78 5.56
CA LYS A 318 65.77 33.17 6.02
C LYS A 318 66.82 33.30 7.12
N ARG A 319 66.82 32.41 8.11
CA ARG A 319 67.80 32.39 9.22
C ARG A 319 69.23 32.20 8.70
N LEU A 320 69.45 31.22 7.84
CA LEU A 320 70.73 30.95 7.20
C LEU A 320 71.17 32.11 6.30
N LEU A 321 70.25 32.78 5.61
CA LEU A 321 70.55 33.97 4.83
C LEU A 321 71.00 35.14 5.70
N VAL A 322 70.38 35.34 6.88
CA VAL A 322 70.81 36.36 7.85
C VAL A 322 72.16 35.99 8.48
N GLN A 323 72.34 34.74 8.89
CA GLN A 323 73.61 34.26 9.43
C GLN A 323 74.75 34.41 8.42
N SER A 324 74.52 34.05 7.15
CA SER A 324 75.50 34.19 6.08
C SER A 324 75.85 35.65 5.77
N ARG A 325 74.86 36.56 5.84
CA ARG A 325 75.10 38.02 5.74
C ARG A 325 75.83 38.61 6.94
N ASN A 326 75.54 38.13 8.15
CA ASN A 326 76.16 38.64 9.38
C ASN A 326 77.57 38.07 9.60
N SER A 327 77.83 36.84 9.14
CA SER A 327 79.19 36.34 9.00
C SER A 327 79.85 37.10 7.85
N ASN A 328 80.58 38.17 8.17
CA ASN A 328 81.46 38.90 7.24
C ASN A 328 82.59 38.02 6.63
N HIS A 329 82.47 36.70 6.72
CA HIS A 329 83.45 35.69 6.34
C HIS A 329 83.16 35.03 4.99
N ILE A 330 82.09 35.42 4.29
CA ILE A 330 81.89 35.00 2.90
C ILE A 330 82.69 35.98 2.04
N PRO A 331 83.87 35.59 1.50
CA PRO A 331 84.69 36.50 0.73
C PRO A 331 83.89 36.88 -0.52
N GLN A 332 83.83 38.16 -0.82
CA GLN A 332 83.17 38.58 -2.06
C GLN A 332 83.93 37.97 -3.24
N VAL A 333 83.27 37.80 -4.37
CA VAL A 333 83.90 37.22 -5.58
C VAL A 333 85.23 37.92 -5.91
N MET A 334 85.31 39.23 -5.68
CA MET A 334 86.54 40.01 -5.84
C MET A 334 87.66 39.64 -4.86
N ASP A 335 87.34 39.29 -3.62
CA ASP A 335 88.32 38.85 -2.63
C ASP A 335 88.87 37.46 -2.99
N LEU A 336 88.01 36.55 -3.49
CA LEU A 336 88.46 35.26 -4.01
C LEU A 336 89.38 35.42 -5.21
N VAL A 337 89.07 36.34 -6.13
CA VAL A 337 89.93 36.66 -7.28
C VAL A 337 91.28 37.22 -6.82
N ARG A 338 91.29 38.14 -5.84
CA ARG A 338 92.53 38.70 -5.25
C ARG A 338 93.35 37.64 -4.54
N GLN A 339 92.72 36.78 -3.74
CA GLN A 339 93.38 35.66 -3.05
C GLN A 339 94.00 34.69 -4.06
N LYS A 340 93.29 34.36 -5.15
CA LYS A 340 93.81 33.50 -6.22
C LYS A 340 95.00 34.12 -6.94
N ALA A 341 94.96 35.43 -7.21
CA ALA A 341 96.11 36.15 -7.79
C ALA A 341 97.34 36.13 -6.85
N ALA A 342 97.14 36.39 -5.55
CA ALA A 342 98.21 36.31 -4.55
C ALA A 342 98.82 34.90 -4.45
N LEU A 343 97.98 33.86 -4.54
CA LEU A 343 98.43 32.46 -4.49
C LEU A 343 99.27 32.10 -5.73
N LEU A 344 98.89 32.59 -6.91
CA LEU A 344 99.70 32.43 -8.13
C LEU A 344 101.05 33.14 -8.01
N GLU A 345 101.08 34.35 -7.47
CA GLU A 345 102.32 35.10 -7.25
C GLU A 345 103.25 34.36 -6.28
N LYS A 346 102.70 33.84 -5.17
CA LYS A 346 103.46 33.02 -4.22
C LYS A 346 103.93 31.69 -4.82
N SER A 347 103.13 31.07 -5.67
CA SER A 347 103.53 29.84 -6.38
C SER A 347 104.68 30.10 -7.34
N ARG A 348 104.67 31.24 -8.06
CA ARG A 348 105.80 31.68 -8.90
C ARG A 348 107.05 31.93 -8.06
N GLN A 349 106.92 32.60 -6.91
CA GLN A 349 108.02 32.81 -5.97
C GLN A 349 108.58 31.49 -5.46
N LEU A 350 107.73 30.55 -5.04
CA LEU A 350 108.14 29.22 -4.61
C LEU A 350 108.88 28.46 -5.72
N GLN A 351 108.41 28.53 -6.96
CA GLN A 351 109.09 27.89 -8.08
C GLN A 351 110.46 28.53 -8.37
N SER A 352 110.57 29.85 -8.26
CA SER A 352 111.86 30.56 -8.36
C SER A 352 112.82 30.14 -7.23
N TRP A 353 112.34 30.07 -5.99
CA TRP A 353 113.14 29.62 -4.85
C TRP A 353 113.55 28.16 -4.97
N ARG A 354 112.66 27.27 -5.43
CA ARG A 354 113.01 25.87 -5.71
C ARG A 354 114.12 25.78 -6.74
N ARG A 355 114.05 26.54 -7.85
CA ARG A 355 115.13 26.61 -8.85
C ARG A 355 116.43 27.14 -8.25
N LYS A 356 116.38 28.17 -7.39
CA LYS A 356 117.59 28.68 -6.71
C LYS A 356 118.20 27.64 -5.78
N VAL A 357 117.39 26.92 -5.01
CA VAL A 357 117.87 25.83 -4.14
C VAL A 357 118.48 24.71 -4.98
N GLU A 358 117.84 24.31 -6.08
CA GLU A 358 118.36 23.30 -6.99
C GLU A 358 119.72 23.70 -7.59
N VAL A 359 119.88 24.96 -8.00
CA VAL A 359 121.18 25.49 -8.48
C VAL A 359 122.23 25.43 -7.36
N VAL A 360 121.91 25.88 -6.15
CA VAL A 360 122.85 25.82 -5.00
C VAL A 360 123.17 24.36 -4.62
N GLU A 361 122.22 23.44 -4.71
CA GLU A 361 122.45 22.02 -4.44
C GLU A 361 123.34 21.38 -5.51
N LEU A 362 123.15 21.73 -6.79
CA LEU A 362 124.02 21.28 -7.89
C LEU A 362 125.44 21.86 -7.73
N GLU A 363 125.57 23.15 -7.42
CA GLU A 363 126.86 23.79 -7.11
C GLU A 363 127.54 23.15 -5.89
N ALA A 364 126.79 22.86 -4.83
CA ALA A 364 127.34 22.16 -3.67
C ALA A 364 127.74 20.72 -3.99
N ARG A 365 127.03 20.03 -4.89
CA ARG A 365 127.41 18.70 -5.37
C ARG A 365 128.69 18.74 -6.20
N THR A 366 128.81 19.67 -7.14
CA THR A 366 130.04 19.83 -7.94
C THR A 366 131.23 20.17 -7.05
N VAL A 367 131.09 21.10 -6.10
CA VAL A 367 132.15 21.39 -5.11
C VAL A 367 132.53 20.17 -4.29
N ARG A 368 131.56 19.35 -3.84
CA ARG A 368 131.85 18.10 -3.12
C ARG A 368 132.56 17.07 -4.00
N GLU A 369 132.20 16.97 -5.26
CA GLU A 369 132.85 16.10 -6.24
C GLU A 369 134.28 16.57 -6.55
N ASP A 370 134.49 17.87 -6.73
CA ASP A 370 135.81 18.49 -6.88
C ASP A 370 136.68 18.23 -5.64
N LEU A 371 136.13 18.38 -4.42
CA LEU A 371 136.84 18.06 -3.18
C LEU A 371 137.17 16.56 -3.07
N LYS A 372 136.28 15.66 -3.53
CA LYS A 372 136.57 14.21 -3.60
C LYS A 372 137.66 13.88 -4.62
N ILE A 373 137.66 14.54 -5.78
CA ILE A 373 138.71 14.39 -6.80
C ILE A 373 140.05 14.94 -6.29
N GLN A 374 140.04 16.05 -5.55
CA GLN A 374 141.25 16.57 -4.89
C GLN A 374 141.73 15.64 -3.77
N ALA A 375 140.82 15.05 -3.00
CA ALA A 375 141.15 14.07 -1.96
C ALA A 375 141.69 12.75 -2.55
N SER A 376 141.14 12.26 -3.67
CA SER A 376 141.65 11.08 -4.36
C SER A 376 142.97 11.34 -5.07
N ARG A 377 143.20 12.56 -5.60
CA ARG A 377 144.54 13.01 -6.06
C ARG A 377 145.57 13.05 -4.91
N ARG A 378 145.16 13.48 -3.71
CA ARG A 378 146.02 13.44 -2.51
C ARG A 378 146.27 12.01 -2.02
N ALA A 379 145.30 11.11 -2.11
CA ALA A 379 145.45 9.69 -1.77
C ALA A 379 146.34 8.93 -2.77
N ALA A 380 146.25 9.26 -4.07
CA ALA A 380 147.15 8.73 -5.11
C ALA A 380 148.60 9.25 -4.97
N ALA A 381 148.81 10.38 -4.28
CA ALA A 381 150.15 10.89 -3.95
C ALA A 381 150.73 10.30 -2.64
N GLY A 382 149.96 9.53 -1.87
CA GLY A 382 150.37 8.96 -0.57
C GLY A 382 150.56 7.44 -0.53
N GLY A 383 150.32 6.73 -1.64
CA GLY A 383 150.40 5.26 -1.78
C GLY A 383 151.67 4.79 -2.49
N ILE A 384 152.81 5.15 -1.91
CA ILE A 384 154.21 4.72 -2.06
C ILE A 384 154.46 3.40 -2.84
N SER A 385 155.31 3.49 -3.88
CA SER A 385 156.50 2.63 -3.97
C SER A 385 157.68 3.41 -3.37
N SER A 386 158.61 2.89 -2.56
CA SER A 386 158.95 1.51 -2.12
C SER A 386 158.73 0.40 -3.11
#